data_AF-A0A5K0WQE1-F1
#
_entry.id   AF-A0A5K0WQE1-F1
#
_cell.length_a   1.000
_cell.length_b   1.000
_cell.length_c   1.000
_cell.angle_alpha   90.00
_cell.angle_beta   90.00
_cell.angle_gamma   90.00
#
_symmetry.space_group_name_H-M   'P 1'
#
loop_
_entity.id
_entity.type
_entity.pdbx_description
1 polymer ?
#
loop_
_entity_poly.entity_id
_entity_poly.type
_entity_poly.pdbx_seq_one_letter_code
_entity_poly.pdbx_strand_id
1 'polypeptide(L)' 'VMENVNNPSRWASLFAQSMVKMGAIDVLTGTQGQIRRNCSVVNPTTVDLLLPKSTETSQVASS' A
#
# COMPACT_ATOMS: atom_id res chain seq x y z
N VAL A 1 -7.99 -9.34 -26.42
CA VAL A 1 -8.10 -7.87 -26.24
C VAL A 1 -9.35 -7.30 -26.89
N MET A 2 -9.62 -7.54 -28.18
CA MET A 2 -10.83 -7.00 -28.85
C MET A 2 -12.15 -7.38 -28.18
N GLU A 3 -12.23 -8.58 -27.58
CA GLU A 3 -13.41 -9.01 -26.79
C GLU A 3 -13.68 -8.09 -25.59
N ASN A 4 -12.63 -7.54 -24.97
CA ASN A 4 -12.76 -6.59 -23.86
C ASN A 4 -13.31 -5.25 -24.35
N VAL A 5 -12.94 -4.84 -25.57
CA VAL A 5 -13.40 -3.60 -26.21
C VAL A 5 -14.87 -3.71 -26.58
N ASN A 6 -15.27 -4.84 -27.16
CA ASN A 6 -16.62 -5.05 -27.67
C ASN A 6 -17.63 -5.49 -26.60
N ASN A 7 -17.16 -5.87 -25.40
CA ASN A 7 -18.01 -6.31 -24.29
C ASN A 7 -17.54 -5.68 -22.96
N PRO A 8 -18.01 -4.47 -22.63
CA PRO A 8 -17.57 -3.75 -21.43
C PRO A 8 -17.95 -4.48 -20.13
N SER A 9 -19.09 -5.18 -20.10
CA SER A 9 -19.52 -5.96 -18.93
C SER A 9 -18.58 -7.12 -18.65
N ARG A 10 -18.16 -7.84 -19.70
CA ARG A 10 -17.18 -8.92 -19.58
C ARG A 10 -15.81 -8.40 -19.15
N TRP A 11 -15.35 -7.31 -19.76
CA TRP A 11 -14.10 -6.66 -19.34
C TRP A 11 -14.15 -6.26 -17.87
N ALA A 12 -15.22 -5.62 -17.41
CA ALA A 12 -15.36 -5.17 -16.03
C ALA A 12 -15.34 -6.36 -15.05
N SER A 13 -15.99 -7.48 -15.39
CA SER A 13 -15.95 -8.70 -14.60
C SER A 13 -14.53 -9.28 -14.48
N LEU A 14 -13.81 -9.35 -15.60
CA LEU A 14 -12.43 -9.86 -15.60
C LEU A 14 -11.47 -8.91 -14.88
N PHE A 15 -11.66 -7.61 -15.04
CA PHE A 15 -10.88 -6.59 -14.33
C PHE A 15 -11.10 -6.70 -12.81
N ALA A 16 -12.35 -6.78 -12.35
CA ALA A 16 -12.66 -6.93 -10.93
C ALA A 16 -12.00 -8.18 -10.33
N GLN A 17 -12.10 -9.33 -11.00
CA GLN A 17 -11.44 -10.57 -10.57
C GLN A 17 -9.91 -10.42 -10.52
N SER A 18 -9.34 -9.75 -11.52
CA SER A 18 -7.89 -9.52 -11.59
C SER A 18 -7.41 -8.60 -10.46
N MET A 19 -8.17 -7.56 -10.13
CA MET A 19 -7.84 -6.62 -9.04
C MET A 19 -7.92 -7.28 -7.67
N VAL A 20 -8.88 -8.19 -7.45
CA VAL A 20 -8.95 -9.00 -6.21
C VAL A 20 -7.71 -9.88 -6.09
N LYS A 21 -7.31 -10.57 -7.16
CA LYS A 21 -6.11 -11.42 -7.15
C LYS A 21 -4.83 -10.59 -6.94
N MET A 22 -4.74 -9.43 -7.59
CA MET A 22 -3.60 -8.52 -7.47
C MET A 22 -3.46 -7.96 -6.05
N GLY A 23 -4.59 -7.56 -5.43
CA GLY A 23 -4.60 -7.03 -4.07
C GLY A 23 -4.25 -8.06 -2.98
N ALA A 24 -4.16 -9.35 -3.32
CA ALA A 24 -3.78 -10.42 -2.41
C ALA A 24 -2.28 -10.80 -2.49
N ILE A 25 -1.50 -10.16 -3.38
CA ILE A 25 -0.06 -10.43 -3.53
C ILE A 25 0.69 -9.86 -2.32
N ASP A 26 1.50 -10.70 -1.67
CA ASP A 26 2.46 -10.34 -0.59
C ASP A 26 1.90 -9.46 0.53
N VAL A 27 0.61 -9.65 0.87
CA VAL A 27 -0.06 -8.88 1.93
C VAL A 27 0.43 -9.28 3.33
N LEU A 28 0.62 -8.28 4.19
CA LEU A 28 0.93 -8.49 5.61
C LEU A 28 -0.36 -8.74 6.40
N THR A 29 -0.46 -9.90 7.04
CA THR A 29 -1.65 -10.33 7.79
C THR A 29 -1.33 -10.73 9.23
N GLY A 30 -2.34 -10.76 10.10
CA GLY A 30 -2.15 -11.08 11.52
C GLY A 30 -1.31 -10.03 12.23
N THR A 31 -0.20 -10.44 12.83
CA THR A 31 0.73 -9.55 13.53
C THR A 31 1.89 -9.08 12.65
N GLN A 32 1.87 -9.35 11.35
CA GLN A 32 2.89 -8.90 10.40
C GLN A 32 2.69 -7.42 10.06
N GLY A 33 3.78 -6.64 10.05
CA GLY A 33 3.72 -5.21 9.74
C GLY A 33 3.10 -4.36 10.85
N GLN A 34 2.47 -3.24 10.46
CA GLN A 34 1.76 -2.36 11.40
C GLN A 34 0.67 -1.54 10.70
N ILE A 35 -0.35 -1.15 11.48
CA ILE A 35 -1.34 -0.16 11.04
C ILE A 35 -0.77 1.24 11.26
N ARG A 36 -0.51 1.97 10.17
CA ARG A 36 0.09 3.31 10.22
C ARG A 36 -0.94 4.36 10.65
N ARG A 37 -0.57 5.22 11.60
CA ARG A 37 -1.40 6.40 11.97
C ARG A 37 -1.31 7.52 10.95
N ASN A 38 -0.20 7.58 10.22
CA ASN A 38 0.02 8.45 9.08
C ASN A 38 0.63 7.60 7.96
N CYS A 39 -0.05 7.51 6.81
CA CYS A 39 0.36 6.64 5.70
C CYS A 39 1.78 6.91 5.21
N SER A 40 2.23 8.17 5.29
CA SER A 40 3.52 8.62 4.76
C SER A 40 4.71 8.25 5.65
N VAL A 41 4.50 7.83 6.91
CA VAL A 41 5.58 7.53 7.86
C VAL A 41 5.37 6.22 8.61
N VAL A 42 6.46 5.58 8.99
CA VAL A 42 6.46 4.39 9.86
C VAL A 42 6.18 4.86 11.29
N ASN A 43 5.34 4.13 12.05
CA ASN A 43 5.13 4.48 13.46
C ASN A 43 6.46 4.34 14.22
N PRO A 44 6.78 5.24 15.16
CA PRO A 44 8.02 5.19 15.90
C PRO A 44 8.06 3.93 16.77
N THR A 45 9.19 3.23 16.74
CA THR A 45 9.46 2.15 17.68
C THR A 45 9.99 2.71 18.99
N THR A 46 9.93 1.91 20.06
CA THR A 46 10.50 2.31 21.35
C THR A 46 11.99 2.63 21.23
N VAL A 47 12.70 1.99 20.30
CA VAL A 47 14.11 2.26 20.04
C VAL A 47 14.31 3.65 19.41
N ASP A 48 13.45 4.04 18.46
CA ASP A 48 13.49 5.37 17.82
C ASP A 48 13.21 6.50 18.82
N LEU A 49 12.46 6.22 19.88
CA LEU A 49 12.19 7.17 20.97
C LEU A 49 13.36 7.27 21.97
N LEU A 50 14.12 6.18 22.16
CA LEU A 50 15.24 6.11 23.11
C LEU A 50 16.58 6.52 22.48
N LEU A 51 16.70 6.39 21.17
CA LEU A 51 17.84 6.85 20.38
C LEU A 51 17.29 7.77 19.29
N PRO A 52 17.21 9.08 19.53
CA PRO A 52 16.79 10.02 18.50
C PRO A 52 17.79 9.92 17.34
N LYS A 53 17.40 9.22 16.28
CA LYS A 53 18.13 9.21 15.01
C LYS A 53 18.13 10.65 14.52
N SER A 54 19.30 11.27 14.49
CA SER A 54 19.52 12.71 14.28
C SER A 54 19.18 13.21 12.87
N THR A 55 18.47 12.46 12.03
CA THR A 55 18.05 12.87 10.68
C THR A 55 17.13 11.76 10.15
N GLU A 56 15.85 12.03 9.89
CA GLU A 56 15.37 12.39 8.55
C GLU A 56 13.94 12.97 8.64
N THR A 57 13.79 14.20 9.14
CA THR A 57 12.52 14.98 9.03
C THR A 57 12.65 16.14 8.04
N SER A 58 13.81 16.34 7.40
CA SER A 58 13.97 17.33 6.35
C SER A 58 14.30 16.66 5.03
N GLN A 59 13.26 16.35 4.24
CA GLN A 59 13.20 16.35 2.76
C GLN A 59 12.19 15.31 2.25
N VAL A 60 10.89 15.54 2.50
CA VAL A 60 9.91 15.61 1.41
C VAL A 60 8.90 16.68 1.83
N ALA A 61 9.28 17.94 1.60
CA ALA A 61 8.38 19.07 1.64
C ALA A 61 7.46 19.02 0.41
N SER A 62 6.22 19.48 0.60
CA SER A 62 5.38 20.12 -0.42
C SER A 62 5.54 19.68 -1.88
N SER A 63 4.64 18.80 -2.33
CA SER A 63 3.93 18.94 -3.62
C SER A 63 2.66 18.09 -3.56
#